data_AF-A0A1I6GRK1-F1
#
_entry.id   AF-A0A1I6GRK1-F1
#
_cell.length_a   1.000
_cell.length_b   1.000
_cell.length_c   1.000
_cell.angle_alpha   90.00
_cell.angle_beta   90.00
_cell.angle_gamma   90.00
#
_symmetry.space_group_name_H-M   'P 1'
#
loop_
_entity.id
_entity.type
_entity.pdbx_description
1 polymer ?
#
loop_
_entity_poly.entity_id
_entity_poly.type
_entity_poly.pdbx_seq_one_letter_code
_entity_poly.pdbx_strand_id
1 'polypeptide(L)'
;MRLFRGLLVCTLFGLVICAVVLPEGGDKPRVIDALGKMVFATFAVLALGYLWRLRRWLARAPKPAQPRTRVGRPIVVDGSNVMHWGGDPSLVVVQRVIGALQERGYEPIVYFDANVGYKLSDRHIGGRDMAAHLGLPADDVTLAPSGTPADPLLLKHASDDGMRVVTNDRFLDWKQDFPKIGDKGFLVKGRWQQGSVILLGLGR
;
A
#
# COMPACT_ATOMS: atom_id res chain seq x y z
N MET A 1 15.86 -10.94 -20.30
CA MET A 1 16.89 -10.78 -19.24
C MET A 1 17.61 -12.09 -18.90
N ARG A 2 16.94 -13.24 -18.76
CA ARG A 2 17.61 -14.54 -18.51
C ARG A 2 18.55 -14.96 -19.65
N LEU A 3 18.11 -14.85 -20.91
CA LEU A 3 18.95 -15.11 -22.11
C LEU A 3 20.20 -14.21 -22.17
N PHE A 4 20.05 -12.90 -21.97
CA PHE A 4 21.17 -11.95 -21.98
C PHE A 4 22.14 -12.14 -20.81
N ARG A 5 21.67 -12.59 -19.63
CA ARG A 5 22.54 -13.00 -18.53
C ARG A 5 23.37 -14.24 -18.88
N GLY A 6 22.75 -15.23 -19.53
CA GLY A 6 23.45 -16.40 -20.05
C GLY A 6 24.51 -16.03 -21.09
N LEU A 7 24.16 -15.15 -22.03
CA LEU A 7 25.09 -14.64 -23.05
C LEU A 7 26.30 -13.93 -22.41
N LEU A 8 26.07 -13.05 -21.43
CA LEU A 8 27.14 -12.33 -20.72
C LEU A 8 28.11 -13.31 -20.04
N VAL A 9 27.60 -14.32 -19.34
CA VAL A 9 28.41 -15.36 -18.68
C VAL A 9 29.21 -16.17 -19.70
N CYS A 10 28.60 -16.60 -20.80
CA CYS A 10 29.30 -17.33 -21.87
C CYS A 10 30.40 -16.47 -22.53
N THR A 11 30.15 -15.18 -22.77
CA THR A 11 31.16 -14.28 -23.37
C THR A 11 32.31 -13.96 -22.41
N LEU A 12 32.06 -13.81 -21.11
CA LEU A 12 33.10 -13.65 -20.08
C LEU A 12 33.96 -14.90 -19.99
N PHE A 13 33.34 -16.08 -20.01
CA PHE A 13 34.06 -17.36 -19.97
C PHE A 13 34.91 -17.56 -21.24
N GLY A 14 34.36 -17.24 -22.41
CA GLY A 14 35.10 -17.25 -23.68
C GLY A 14 36.29 -16.28 -23.70
N LEU A 15 36.14 -15.09 -23.11
CA LEU A 15 37.21 -14.10 -22.99
C LEU A 15 38.35 -14.58 -22.09
N VAL A 16 38.02 -15.20 -20.96
CA VAL A 16 39.01 -15.80 -20.04
C VAL A 16 39.74 -16.98 -20.71
N ILE A 17 39.02 -17.88 -21.39
CA ILE A 17 39.63 -19.01 -22.12
C ILE A 17 40.56 -18.51 -23.22
N CYS A 18 40.13 -17.53 -24.02
CA CYS A 18 40.96 -16.97 -25.09
C CYS A 18 42.21 -16.27 -24.53
N ALA A 19 42.12 -15.60 -23.39
CA ALA A 19 43.27 -14.97 -22.75
C ALA A 19 44.33 -15.99 -22.29
N VAL A 20 43.88 -17.14 -21.76
CA VAL A 20 44.73 -18.20 -21.20
C VAL A 20 45.30 -19.14 -22.27
N VAL A 21 44.52 -19.49 -23.28
CA VAL A 21 44.86 -20.57 -24.23
C VAL A 21 45.56 -20.07 -25.50
N LEU A 22 45.36 -18.81 -25.92
CA LEU A 22 45.96 -18.31 -27.15
C LEU A 22 47.46 -17.98 -26.96
N PRO A 23 48.35 -18.47 -27.85
CA PRO A 23 49.77 -18.12 -27.81
C PRO A 23 49.99 -16.63 -28.07
N GLU A 24 51.07 -16.07 -27.52
CA GLU A 24 51.38 -14.64 -27.66
C GLU A 24 51.90 -14.34 -29.08
N GLY A 25 50.98 -14.02 -29.99
CA GLY A 25 51.29 -13.58 -31.36
C GLY A 25 50.07 -13.57 -32.30
N GLY A 26 50.12 -12.75 -33.36
CA GLY A 26 49.13 -12.71 -34.45
C GLY A 26 47.79 -12.07 -34.09
N ASP A 27 46.72 -12.86 -34.07
CA ASP A 27 45.31 -12.40 -33.99
C ASP A 27 44.74 -12.31 -32.57
N LYS A 28 45.50 -12.74 -31.54
CA LYS A 28 45.10 -12.68 -30.11
C LYS A 28 44.54 -11.32 -29.66
N PRO A 29 45.19 -10.17 -29.93
CA PRO A 29 44.67 -8.87 -29.50
C PRO A 29 43.36 -8.49 -30.21
N ARG A 30 43.17 -8.88 -31.47
CA ARG A 30 41.92 -8.62 -32.21
C ARG A 30 40.74 -9.41 -31.66
N VAL A 31 40.98 -10.68 -31.33
CA VAL A 31 39.95 -11.57 -30.74
C VAL A 31 39.55 -11.08 -29.35
N ILE A 32 40.53 -10.67 -28.52
CA ILE A 32 40.26 -10.14 -27.18
C ILE A 32 39.49 -8.81 -27.24
N ASP A 33 39.83 -7.91 -28.16
CA ASP A 33 39.12 -6.64 -28.34
C ASP A 33 37.67 -6.86 -28.82
N ALA A 34 37.45 -7.77 -29.77
CA ALA A 34 36.12 -8.12 -30.25
C ALA A 34 35.24 -8.73 -29.15
N LEU A 35 35.80 -9.66 -28.35
CA LEU A 35 35.11 -10.25 -27.21
C LEU A 35 34.82 -9.21 -26.12
N GLY A 36 35.78 -8.31 -25.85
CA GLY A 36 35.62 -7.20 -24.90
C GLY A 36 34.45 -6.30 -25.31
N LYS A 37 34.39 -5.87 -26.57
CA LYS A 37 33.28 -5.06 -27.11
C LYS A 37 31.92 -5.77 -26.99
N MET A 38 31.85 -7.08 -27.22
CA MET A 38 30.62 -7.85 -27.03
C MET A 38 30.18 -7.92 -25.56
N VAL A 39 31.12 -8.07 -24.62
CA VAL A 39 30.83 -8.04 -23.18
C VAL A 39 30.29 -6.67 -22.76
N PHE A 40 30.94 -5.59 -23.17
CA PHE A 40 30.50 -4.22 -22.87
C PHE A 40 29.13 -3.90 -23.48
N ALA A 41 28.88 -4.30 -24.73
CA ALA A 41 27.59 -4.10 -25.38
C ALA A 41 26.46 -4.87 -24.65
N THR A 42 26.71 -6.13 -24.28
CA THR A 42 25.74 -6.97 -23.57
C THR A 42 25.44 -6.43 -22.17
N PHE A 43 26.47 -5.94 -21.46
CA PHE A 43 26.32 -5.28 -20.16
C PHE A 43 25.50 -3.99 -20.27
N ALA A 44 25.78 -3.14 -21.26
CA ALA A 44 25.05 -1.91 -21.50
C ALA A 44 23.55 -2.18 -21.75
N VAL A 45 23.21 -3.15 -22.59
CA VAL A 45 21.82 -3.55 -22.87
C VAL A 45 21.11 -4.05 -21.60
N LEU A 46 21.79 -4.85 -20.77
CA LEU A 46 21.24 -5.29 -19.49
C LEU A 46 21.01 -4.12 -18.53
N ALA A 47 21.98 -3.23 -18.39
CA ALA A 47 21.89 -2.04 -17.53
C ALA A 47 20.73 -1.13 -17.95
N LEU A 48 20.60 -0.85 -19.25
CA LEU A 48 19.46 -0.12 -19.82
C LEU A 48 18.12 -0.81 -19.52
N GLY A 49 18.04 -2.13 -19.66
CA GLY A 49 16.85 -2.90 -19.32
C GLY A 49 16.48 -2.84 -17.83
N TYR A 50 17.47 -2.87 -16.94
CA TYR A 50 17.27 -2.71 -15.49
C TYR A 50 16.84 -1.29 -15.12
N LEU A 51 17.51 -0.28 -15.67
CA LEU A 51 17.15 1.13 -15.50
C LEU A 51 15.72 1.40 -15.98
N TRP A 52 15.32 0.85 -17.12
CA TRP A 52 13.97 1.01 -17.63
C TRP A 52 12.92 0.30 -16.76
N ARG A 53 13.23 -0.89 -16.23
CA ARG A 53 12.36 -1.56 -15.24
C ARG A 53 12.24 -0.75 -13.95
N LEU A 54 13.35 -0.22 -13.45
CA LEU A 54 13.37 0.62 -12.25
C LEU A 54 12.56 1.89 -12.49
N ARG A 55 12.75 2.57 -13.62
CA ARG A 55 11.97 3.74 -14.01
C ARG A 55 10.47 3.42 -14.12
N ARG A 56 10.10 2.28 -14.71
CA ARG A 56 8.69 1.84 -14.77
C ARG A 56 8.10 1.50 -13.40
N TRP A 57 8.92 1.00 -12.48
CA TRP A 57 8.49 0.73 -11.11
C TRP A 57 8.31 2.03 -10.33
N LEU A 58 9.25 2.97 -10.43
CA LEU A 58 9.14 4.31 -9.83
C LEU A 58 8.00 5.15 -10.44
N ALA A 59 7.77 5.03 -11.75
CA ALA A 59 6.71 5.73 -12.46
C ALA A 59 5.34 5.03 -12.37
N ARG A 60 5.26 3.84 -11.76
CA ARG A 60 3.99 3.21 -11.39
C ARG A 60 3.42 3.97 -10.19
N ALA A 61 2.81 5.11 -10.47
CA ALA A 61 1.85 5.67 -9.53
C ALA A 61 0.75 4.61 -9.31
N PRO A 62 0.28 4.38 -8.07
CA PRO A 62 -0.92 3.59 -7.86
C PRO A 62 -2.01 4.16 -8.78
N LYS A 63 -2.61 3.31 -9.61
CA LYS A 63 -3.70 3.71 -10.51
C LYS A 63 -4.74 4.39 -9.60
N PRO A 64 -5.12 5.66 -9.86
CA PRO A 64 -6.17 6.29 -9.08
C PRO A 64 -7.39 5.37 -9.15
N ALA A 65 -7.88 4.93 -7.99
CA ALA A 65 -9.12 4.17 -7.91
C ALA A 65 -10.17 4.98 -8.67
N GLN A 66 -10.84 4.35 -9.64
CA GLN A 66 -11.90 5.04 -10.36
C GLN A 66 -12.98 5.37 -9.33
N PRO A 67 -13.49 6.62 -9.28
CA PRO A 67 -14.54 6.97 -8.35
C PRO A 67 -15.72 6.04 -8.59
N ARG A 68 -15.98 5.14 -7.64
CA ARG A 68 -17.17 4.30 -7.70
C ARG A 68 -18.36 5.21 -7.46
N THR A 69 -19.39 5.09 -8.28
CA THR A 69 -20.65 5.82 -8.06
C THR A 69 -21.26 5.33 -6.75
N ARG A 70 -21.12 6.14 -5.71
CA ARG A 70 -21.67 5.88 -4.38
C ARG A 70 -23.17 6.16 -4.40
N VAL A 71 -23.97 5.22 -3.89
CA VAL A 71 -25.43 5.35 -3.83
C VAL A 71 -25.85 5.78 -2.41
N GLY A 72 -25.09 5.37 -1.40
CA GLY A 72 -25.26 5.75 0.00
C GLY A 72 -24.42 6.94 0.44
N ARG A 73 -24.47 7.22 1.75
CA ARG A 73 -23.74 8.33 2.37
C ARG A 73 -22.32 7.89 2.72
N PRO A 74 -21.26 8.42 2.09
CA PRO A 74 -19.91 8.00 2.42
C PRO A 74 -19.54 8.41 3.84
N ILE A 75 -18.85 7.52 4.55
CA ILE A 75 -18.36 7.77 5.91
C ILE A 75 -16.99 7.14 6.11
N VAL A 76 -16.07 7.89 6.69
CA VAL A 76 -14.72 7.39 6.99
C VAL A 76 -14.74 6.63 8.30
N VAL A 77 -14.04 5.50 8.36
CA VAL A 77 -13.88 4.69 9.56
C VAL A 77 -12.39 4.56 9.85
N ASP A 78 -11.99 4.98 11.05
CA ASP A 78 -10.65 4.73 11.57
C ASP A 78 -10.59 3.30 12.10
N GLY A 79 -10.20 2.37 11.23
CA GLY A 79 -10.15 0.94 11.54
C GLY A 79 -9.11 0.61 12.62
N SER A 80 -7.99 1.34 12.64
CA SER A 80 -6.96 1.19 13.67
C SER A 80 -7.49 1.53 15.06
N ASN A 81 -8.29 2.58 15.20
CA ASN A 81 -8.93 2.90 16.47
C ASN A 81 -10.11 1.96 16.80
N VAL A 82 -10.96 1.69 15.81
CA VAL A 82 -12.20 0.92 16.01
C VAL A 82 -11.92 -0.51 16.45
N MET A 83 -10.88 -1.15 15.93
CA MET A 83 -10.57 -2.53 16.30
C MET A 83 -10.26 -2.72 17.80
N HIS A 84 -9.93 -1.64 18.52
CA HIS A 84 -9.65 -1.64 19.95
C HIS A 84 -10.87 -1.32 20.84
N TRP A 85 -12.05 -1.05 20.28
CA TRP A 85 -13.22 -0.68 21.10
C TRP A 85 -13.68 -1.81 22.04
N GLY A 86 -13.35 -3.07 21.73
CA GLY A 86 -13.63 -4.23 22.56
C GLY A 86 -12.51 -4.62 23.53
N GLY A 87 -11.44 -3.82 23.64
CA GLY A 87 -10.21 -4.16 24.36
C GLY A 87 -9.11 -4.57 23.38
N ASP A 88 -8.81 -5.86 23.33
CA ASP A 88 -7.81 -6.40 22.40
C ASP A 88 -8.21 -6.13 20.95
N PRO A 89 -7.22 -5.90 20.06
CA PRO A 89 -7.48 -5.61 18.65
C PRO A 89 -8.26 -6.74 17.98
N SER A 90 -9.44 -6.42 17.47
CA SER A 90 -10.35 -7.41 16.89
C SER A 90 -10.97 -6.94 15.59
N LEU A 91 -10.75 -7.74 14.54
CA LEU A 91 -11.36 -7.49 13.23
C LEU A 91 -12.90 -7.61 13.27
N VAL A 92 -13.43 -8.46 14.16
CA VAL A 92 -14.87 -8.66 14.34
C VAL A 92 -15.53 -7.35 14.77
N VAL A 93 -14.87 -6.56 15.62
CA VAL A 93 -15.39 -5.26 16.04
C VAL A 93 -15.53 -4.32 14.84
N VAL A 94 -14.52 -4.26 13.98
CA VAL A 94 -14.55 -3.44 12.75
C VAL A 94 -15.66 -3.91 11.81
N GLN A 95 -15.80 -5.22 11.58
CA GLN A 95 -16.87 -5.79 10.75
C GLN A 95 -18.26 -5.42 11.27
N ARG A 96 -18.46 -5.45 12.60
CA ARG A 96 -19.74 -5.06 13.22
C ARG A 96 -20.03 -3.58 13.06
N VAL A 97 -19.01 -2.73 13.15
CA VAL A 97 -19.14 -1.29 12.89
C VAL A 97 -19.52 -1.03 11.43
N ILE A 98 -18.86 -1.70 10.48
CA ILE A 98 -19.16 -1.61 9.05
C ILE A 98 -20.62 -2.03 8.79
N GLY A 99 -21.04 -3.19 9.30
CA GLY A 99 -22.41 -3.68 9.13
C GLY A 99 -23.44 -2.70 9.69
N ALA A 100 -23.22 -2.19 10.90
CA ALA A 100 -24.13 -1.22 11.53
C ALA A 100 -24.20 0.12 10.77
N LEU A 101 -23.14 0.52 10.06
CA LEU A 101 -23.14 1.69 9.19
C LEU A 101 -23.90 1.42 7.89
N GLN A 102 -23.67 0.27 7.27
CA GLN A 102 -24.34 -0.16 6.03
C GLN A 102 -25.86 -0.32 6.24
N GLU A 103 -26.29 -0.91 7.35
CA GLU A 103 -27.71 -1.01 7.75
C GLU A 103 -28.40 0.36 7.85
N ARG A 104 -27.63 1.42 8.14
CA ARG A 104 -28.09 2.82 8.21
C ARG A 104 -27.92 3.59 6.90
N GLY A 105 -27.59 2.91 5.80
CA GLY A 105 -27.41 3.49 4.47
C GLY A 105 -26.14 4.33 4.31
N TYR A 106 -25.12 4.07 5.13
CA TYR A 106 -23.78 4.62 4.91
C TYR A 106 -22.92 3.68 4.07
N GLU A 107 -21.93 4.25 3.39
CA GLU A 107 -20.89 3.52 2.66
C GLU A 107 -19.54 3.73 3.38
N PRO A 108 -19.09 2.74 4.17
CA PRO A 108 -17.87 2.87 4.96
C PRO A 108 -16.61 2.84 4.09
N ILE A 109 -15.70 3.78 4.36
CA ILE A 109 -14.35 3.84 3.80
C ILE A 109 -13.38 3.70 4.96
N VAL A 110 -12.66 2.58 5.02
CA VAL A 110 -11.87 2.19 6.20
C VAL A 110 -10.40 2.51 5.99
N TYR A 111 -9.82 3.19 6.97
CA TYR A 111 -8.39 3.47 7.03
C TYR A 111 -7.72 2.67 8.14
N PHE A 112 -6.52 2.19 7.89
CA PHE A 112 -5.69 1.51 8.87
C PHE A 112 -4.25 2.00 8.82
N ASP A 113 -3.55 1.90 9.95
CA ASP A 113 -2.10 2.02 10.00
C ASP A 113 -1.42 0.89 9.23
N ALA A 114 -0.18 1.15 8.81
CA ALA A 114 0.66 0.17 8.12
C ALA A 114 0.89 -1.13 8.92
N ASN A 115 0.81 -1.07 10.26
CA ASN A 115 1.10 -2.20 11.15
C ASN A 115 -0.14 -3.06 11.50
N VAL A 116 -1.32 -2.75 10.97
CA VAL A 116 -2.57 -3.42 11.33
C VAL A 116 -2.51 -4.95 11.16
N GLY A 117 -1.87 -5.45 10.10
CA GLY A 117 -1.77 -6.88 9.84
C GLY A 117 -1.09 -7.63 10.97
N TYR A 118 -0.01 -7.08 11.52
CA TYR A 118 0.73 -7.66 12.63
C TYR A 118 -0.10 -7.63 13.92
N LYS A 119 -0.84 -6.54 14.17
CA LYS A 119 -1.72 -6.43 15.33
C LYS A 119 -2.87 -7.44 15.31
N LEU A 120 -3.37 -7.85 14.15
CA LEU A 120 -4.52 -8.74 14.01
C LEU A 120 -4.16 -10.22 13.77
N SER A 121 -2.99 -10.50 13.18
CA SER A 121 -2.67 -11.84 12.67
C SER A 121 -1.18 -12.19 12.70
N ASP A 122 -0.37 -11.38 13.39
CA ASP A 122 1.09 -11.55 13.52
C ASP A 122 1.84 -11.70 12.17
N ARG A 123 1.27 -11.13 11.10
CA ARG A 123 1.87 -11.13 9.76
C ARG A 123 1.49 -9.88 8.99
N HIS A 124 2.25 -9.57 7.95
CA HIS A 124 1.88 -8.50 7.03
C HIS A 124 0.59 -8.86 6.26
N ILE A 125 -0.35 -7.91 6.18
CA ILE A 125 -1.59 -8.00 5.39
C ILE A 125 -1.67 -6.76 4.49
N GLY A 126 -1.90 -6.97 3.19
CA GLY A 126 -2.11 -5.88 2.24
C GLY A 126 -3.56 -5.37 2.22
N GLY A 127 -3.79 -4.19 1.64
CA GLY A 127 -5.13 -3.57 1.64
C GLY A 127 -6.22 -4.38 0.94
N ARG A 128 -5.90 -5.11 -0.13
CA ARG A 128 -6.88 -6.00 -0.80
C ARG A 128 -7.30 -7.18 0.07
N ASP A 129 -6.35 -7.79 0.76
CA ASP A 129 -6.63 -8.91 1.67
C ASP A 129 -7.44 -8.41 2.87
N MET A 130 -7.10 -7.23 3.39
CA MET A 130 -7.89 -6.58 4.44
C MET A 130 -9.32 -6.29 3.99
N ALA A 131 -9.49 -5.77 2.77
CA ALA A 131 -10.82 -5.52 2.19
C ALA A 131 -11.64 -6.81 2.08
N ALA A 132 -11.02 -7.90 1.63
CA ALA A 132 -11.66 -9.21 1.58
C ALA A 132 -12.10 -9.69 2.97
N HIS A 133 -11.25 -9.56 3.99
CA HIS A 133 -11.65 -9.94 5.35
C HIS A 133 -12.77 -9.05 5.91
N LEU A 134 -12.86 -7.79 5.50
CA LEU A 134 -13.91 -6.87 5.93
C LEU A 134 -15.21 -6.99 5.12
N GLY A 135 -15.22 -7.76 4.04
CA GLY A 135 -16.34 -7.79 3.10
C GLY A 135 -16.55 -6.46 2.38
N LEU A 136 -15.49 -5.65 2.27
CA LEU A 136 -15.52 -4.37 1.61
C LEU A 136 -14.83 -4.42 0.23
N PRO A 137 -15.22 -3.54 -0.69
CA PRO A 137 -14.50 -3.32 -1.93
C PRO A 137 -13.07 -2.83 -1.66
N ALA A 138 -12.11 -3.25 -2.50
CA ALA A 138 -10.70 -2.90 -2.31
C ALA A 138 -10.43 -1.38 -2.32
N ASP A 139 -11.25 -0.60 -3.03
CA ASP A 139 -11.11 0.86 -3.10
C ASP A 139 -11.64 1.57 -1.85
N ASP A 140 -12.42 0.87 -1.01
CA ASP A 140 -12.98 1.40 0.24
C ASP A 140 -12.15 0.99 1.47
N VAL A 141 -10.98 0.37 1.27
CA VAL A 141 -10.05 0.03 2.35
C VAL A 141 -8.64 0.52 2.01
N THR A 142 -8.12 1.43 2.83
CA THR A 142 -6.79 2.02 2.66
C THR A 142 -5.90 1.69 3.84
N LEU A 143 -4.72 1.15 3.56
CA LEU A 143 -3.63 1.04 4.55
C LEU A 143 -2.66 2.19 4.31
N ALA A 144 -2.29 2.89 5.38
CA ALA A 144 -1.28 3.93 5.34
C ALA A 144 0.06 3.34 4.86
N PRO A 145 0.87 4.10 4.09
CA PRO A 145 2.22 3.70 3.76
C PRO A 145 3.06 3.45 5.01
N SER A 146 4.05 2.56 4.92
CA SER A 146 4.98 2.33 6.02
C SER A 146 5.69 3.63 6.42
N GLY A 147 5.79 3.87 7.73
CA GLY A 147 6.37 5.10 8.29
C GLY A 147 5.48 6.34 8.21
N THR A 148 4.25 6.22 7.72
CA THR A 148 3.27 7.33 7.67
C THR A 148 2.07 7.02 8.58
N PRO A 149 1.63 7.96 9.45
CA PRO A 149 0.41 7.80 10.23
C PRO A 149 -0.85 7.74 9.35
N ALA A 150 -1.86 6.96 9.73
CA ALA A 150 -3.13 6.92 8.99
C ALA A 150 -4.00 8.17 9.20
N ASP A 151 -3.94 8.78 10.39
CA ASP A 151 -4.74 9.93 10.79
C ASP A 151 -4.75 11.10 9.79
N PRO A 152 -3.62 11.66 9.34
CA PRO A 152 -3.64 12.77 8.39
C PRO A 152 -4.26 12.37 7.04
N LEU A 153 -4.12 11.11 6.63
CA LEU A 153 -4.69 10.62 5.37
C LEU A 153 -6.21 10.54 5.45
N LEU A 154 -6.75 9.96 6.53
CA LEU A 154 -8.19 9.80 6.71
C LEU A 154 -8.86 11.15 7.02
N LEU A 155 -8.22 12.02 7.82
CA LEU A 155 -8.74 13.34 8.17
C LEU A 155 -8.77 14.27 6.96
N LYS A 156 -7.74 14.22 6.11
CA LYS A 156 -7.71 14.96 4.85
C LYS A 156 -8.85 14.53 3.94
N HIS A 157 -8.99 13.23 3.68
CA HIS A 157 -10.07 12.73 2.82
C HIS A 157 -11.46 13.08 3.37
N ALA A 158 -11.68 12.89 4.67
CA ALA A 158 -12.94 13.27 5.31
C ALA A 158 -13.21 14.78 5.23
N SER A 159 -12.18 15.60 5.39
CA SER A 159 -12.31 17.05 5.34
C SER A 159 -12.59 17.56 3.93
N ASP A 160 -11.87 17.05 2.92
CA ASP A 160 -12.00 17.45 1.52
C ASP A 160 -13.42 17.14 0.99
N ASP A 161 -13.96 15.96 1.34
CA ASP A 161 -15.24 15.48 0.82
C ASP A 161 -16.42 15.74 1.78
N GLY A 162 -16.19 16.42 2.90
CA GLY A 162 -17.23 16.73 3.89
C GLY A 162 -17.83 15.50 4.58
N MET A 163 -17.07 14.42 4.70
CA MET A 163 -17.51 13.18 5.33
C MET A 163 -17.33 13.24 6.86
N ARG A 164 -18.10 12.39 7.55
CA ARG A 164 -17.93 12.15 8.99
C ARG A 164 -16.89 11.04 9.21
N VAL A 165 -16.26 11.04 10.38
CA VAL A 165 -15.23 10.07 10.77
C VAL A 165 -15.67 9.28 11.99
N VAL A 166 -15.76 7.95 11.86
CA VAL A 166 -16.03 7.03 12.97
C VAL A 166 -14.73 6.69 13.68
N THR A 167 -14.56 7.20 14.90
CA THR A 167 -13.38 6.98 15.75
C THR A 167 -13.64 7.46 17.17
N ASN A 168 -13.04 6.82 18.16
CA ASN A 168 -13.01 7.33 19.53
C ASN A 168 -11.82 8.26 19.80
N ASP A 169 -10.86 8.36 18.88
CA ASP A 169 -9.74 9.30 19.00
C ASP A 169 -10.20 10.77 18.91
N ARG A 170 -9.52 11.65 19.63
CA ARG A 170 -9.73 13.09 19.60
C ARG A 170 -8.80 13.79 18.60
N PHE A 171 -7.80 13.09 18.07
CA PHE A 171 -6.81 13.60 17.11
C PHE A 171 -6.20 14.93 17.57
N LEU A 172 -5.77 14.99 18.83
CA LEU A 172 -5.29 16.24 19.43
C LEU A 172 -4.10 16.84 18.69
N ASP A 173 -3.19 15.99 18.25
CA ASP A 173 -1.97 16.37 17.52
C ASP A 173 -2.30 16.96 16.14
N TRP A 174 -3.43 16.57 15.55
CA TRP A 174 -3.86 16.97 14.20
C TRP A 174 -4.86 18.12 14.20
N LYS A 175 -5.29 18.60 15.37
CA LYS A 175 -6.35 19.60 15.50
C LYS A 175 -6.01 20.93 14.84
N GLN A 176 -4.73 21.31 14.84
CA GLN A 176 -4.26 22.54 14.20
C GLN A 176 -4.37 22.46 12.67
N ASP A 177 -4.03 21.30 12.09
CA ASP A 177 -4.04 21.08 10.65
C ASP A 177 -5.45 20.78 10.11
N PHE A 178 -6.32 20.19 10.95
CA PHE A 178 -7.70 19.84 10.59
C PHE A 178 -8.71 20.43 11.59
N PRO A 179 -9.05 21.73 11.48
CA PRO A 179 -9.99 22.39 12.38
C PRO A 179 -11.38 21.72 12.47
N LYS A 180 -11.80 21.02 11.39
CA LYS A 180 -13.06 20.27 11.32
C LYS A 180 -13.21 19.21 12.43
N ILE A 181 -12.10 18.76 13.04
CA ILE A 181 -12.12 17.90 14.23
C ILE A 181 -13.00 18.50 15.36
N GLY A 182 -13.03 19.83 15.48
CA GLY A 182 -13.85 20.54 16.47
C GLY A 182 -15.34 20.66 16.10
N ASP A 183 -15.71 20.38 14.86
CA ASP A 183 -17.07 20.58 14.38
C ASP A 183 -18.02 19.53 14.94
N LYS A 184 -19.19 19.99 15.39
CA LYS A 184 -20.22 19.11 15.93
C LYS A 184 -20.66 18.10 14.87
N GLY A 185 -20.45 16.82 15.15
CA GLY A 185 -20.88 15.73 14.29
C GLY A 185 -19.84 15.26 13.28
N PHE A 186 -18.71 15.96 13.12
CA PHE A 186 -17.62 15.48 12.26
C PHE A 186 -17.08 14.14 12.77
N LEU A 187 -16.75 14.06 14.07
CA LEU A 187 -16.41 12.80 14.72
C LEU A 187 -17.67 12.07 15.20
N VAL A 188 -17.81 10.82 14.79
CA VAL A 188 -18.82 9.87 15.24
C VAL A 188 -18.17 8.94 16.27
N LYS A 189 -18.58 9.10 17.52
CA LYS A 189 -18.14 8.24 18.62
C LYS A 189 -18.92 6.94 18.64
N GLY A 190 -18.36 5.90 19.24
CA GLY A 190 -19.07 4.65 19.42
C GLY A 190 -18.57 3.86 20.61
N ARG A 191 -19.30 2.80 20.94
CA ARG A 191 -18.92 1.86 21.99
C ARG A 191 -19.23 0.43 21.58
N TRP A 192 -18.41 -0.48 22.04
CA TRP A 192 -18.66 -1.91 21.98
C TRP A 192 -19.32 -2.38 23.27
N GLN A 193 -20.40 -3.13 23.16
CA GLN A 193 -21.10 -3.69 24.32
C GLN A 193 -21.67 -5.07 23.96
N GLN A 194 -21.17 -6.12 24.62
CA GLN A 194 -21.72 -7.49 24.55
C GLN A 194 -21.94 -8.00 23.11
N GLY A 195 -20.96 -7.81 22.21
CA GLY A 195 -21.09 -8.27 20.82
C GLY A 195 -21.79 -7.29 19.86
N SER A 196 -22.30 -6.17 20.38
CA SER A 196 -23.01 -5.15 19.62
C SER A 196 -22.24 -3.82 19.60
N VAL A 197 -22.40 -3.07 18.51
CA VAL A 197 -21.86 -1.71 18.39
C VAL A 197 -22.97 -0.68 18.59
N ILE A 198 -22.67 0.35 19.38
CA ILE A 198 -23.54 1.50 19.57
C ILE A 198 -22.83 2.74 19.03
N LEU A 199 -23.31 3.27 17.91
CA LEU A 199 -22.80 4.49 17.30
C LEU A 199 -23.54 5.71 17.85
N LEU A 200 -22.80 6.68 18.35
CA LEU A 200 -23.28 7.91 18.95
C LEU A 200 -23.35 9.02 17.89
N GLY A 201 -24.48 9.72 17.81
CA GLY A 201 -24.64 10.84 16.86
C GLY A 201 -24.96 10.42 15.42
N LEU A 202 -25.22 9.12 15.20
CA LEU A 202 -25.93 8.62 14.03
C LEU A 202 -27.29 8.14 14.55
N GLY A 203 -28.39 8.73 14.06
CA GLY A 203 -29.75 8.31 14.43
C GLY A 203 -29.95 6.80 14.28
N ARG A 204 -30.96 6.26 14.99
CA ARG A 204 -31.37 4.86 14.82
C ARG A 204 -31.91 4.65 13.41
#